data_AF-A0A955XGV6-F1
#
_entry.id   AF-A0A955XGV6-F1
#
_cell.length_a   1.000
_cell.length_b   1.000
_cell.length_c   1.000
_cell.angle_alpha   90.00
_cell.angle_beta   90.00
_cell.angle_gamma   90.00
#
_symmetry.space_group_name_H-M   'P 1'
#
loop_
_entity.id
_entity.type
_entity.pdbx_description
1 polymer ?
#
loop_
_entity_poly.entity_id
_entity_poly.type
_entity_poly.pdbx_seq_one_letter_code
_entity_poly.pdbx_strand_id
1 'polypeptide(L)'
;MLLEAGPGVPEVLARLAADPSAGPWYQDGAVSALALFPSPRTQAVLHALLADARARPEARSRALTSLAIAYGASAVPRVAPFLEDADPALRGAAVAALARVQGPEAARALSAA
;
A
#
# COMPACT_ATOMS: atom_id res chain seq x y z
N MET A 1 -16.00 12.88 5.24
CA MET A 1 -17.30 12.28 4.86
C MET A 1 -17.01 11.29 3.73
N LEU A 2 -16.90 10.00 4.05
CA LEU A 2 -16.67 8.88 3.11
C LEU A 2 -17.92 7.99 3.06
N LEU A 3 -19.10 8.59 3.16
CA LEU A 3 -20.38 7.93 3.00
C LEU A 3 -20.90 8.32 1.62
N GLU A 4 -21.28 7.32 0.80
CA GLU A 4 -21.88 7.36 -0.56
C GLU A 4 -21.05 6.63 -1.65
N ALA A 5 -19.95 5.96 -1.32
CA ALA A 5 -19.46 4.90 -2.21
C ALA A 5 -20.38 3.68 -2.05
N GLY A 6 -21.04 3.24 -3.13
CA GLY A 6 -21.93 2.06 -3.09
C GLY A 6 -21.25 0.83 -2.49
N PRO A 7 -22.00 -0.12 -1.89
CA PRO A 7 -21.44 -1.20 -1.08
C PRO A 7 -20.45 -2.12 -1.82
N GLY A 8 -20.45 -2.12 -3.16
CA GLY A 8 -19.51 -2.90 -3.98
C GLY A 8 -18.22 -2.17 -4.37
N VAL A 9 -18.03 -0.91 -3.98
CA VAL A 9 -16.85 -0.12 -4.40
C VAL A 9 -15.54 -0.75 -3.93
N PRO A 10 -15.36 -1.18 -2.66
CA PRO A 10 -14.12 -1.83 -2.22
C PRO A 10 -13.81 -3.10 -3.03
N GLU A 11 -14.82 -3.91 -3.35
CA GLU A 11 -14.70 -5.10 -4.19
C GLU A 11 -14.24 -4.79 -5.61
N VAL A 12 -14.81 -3.76 -6.24
CA VAL A 12 -14.42 -3.32 -7.58
C VAL A 12 -12.99 -2.80 -7.58
N LEU A 13 -12.62 -1.97 -6.60
CA LEU A 13 -11.24 -1.47 -6.46
C LEU A 13 -10.26 -2.61 -6.20
N ALA A 14 -10.62 -3.58 -5.36
CA ALA A 14 -9.79 -4.75 -5.07
C ALA A 14 -9.55 -5.59 -6.32
N ARG A 15 -10.59 -5.82 -7.13
CA ARG A 15 -10.47 -6.51 -8.41
C ARG A 15 -9.60 -5.74 -9.39
N LEU A 16 -9.83 -4.43 -9.53
CA LEU A 16 -9.10 -3.59 -10.48
C LEU A 16 -7.62 -3.45 -10.11
N ALA A 17 -7.29 -3.38 -8.83
CA ALA A 17 -5.92 -3.37 -8.34
C ALA A 17 -5.17 -4.68 -8.63
N ALA A 18 -5.89 -5.80 -8.65
CA ALA A 18 -5.34 -7.14 -8.91
C ALA A 18 -5.43 -7.56 -10.38
N ASP A 19 -6.02 -6.74 -11.26
CA ASP A 19 -6.22 -7.08 -12.67
C ASP A 19 -5.01 -6.62 -13.51
N PRO A 20 -4.17 -7.55 -14.01
CA PRO A 20 -3.01 -7.20 -14.83
C PRO A 20 -3.39 -6.72 -16.24
N SER A 21 -4.63 -6.95 -16.67
CA SER A 21 -5.15 -6.44 -17.94
C SER A 21 -5.66 -5.01 -17.85
N ALA A 22 -5.88 -4.51 -16.63
CA ALA A 22 -6.21 -3.12 -16.40
C ALA A 22 -5.01 -2.24 -16.76
N GLY A 23 -5.27 -1.13 -17.44
CA GLY A 23 -4.22 -0.16 -17.76
C GLY A 23 -3.51 0.32 -16.48
N PRO A 24 -2.20 0.60 -16.52
CA PRO A 24 -1.41 0.96 -15.34
C PRO A 24 -2.05 2.05 -14.47
N TRP A 25 -2.59 3.08 -15.12
CA TRP A 25 -3.31 4.18 -14.45
C TRP A 25 -4.49 3.71 -13.59
N TYR A 26 -5.31 2.78 -14.11
CA TYR A 26 -6.48 2.25 -13.41
C TYR A 26 -6.09 1.37 -12.24
N GLN A 27 -5.09 0.50 -12.44
CA GLN A 27 -4.55 -0.34 -11.37
C GLN A 27 -4.00 0.53 -10.23
N ASP A 28 -3.18 1.49 -10.59
CA ASP A 28 -2.53 2.43 -9.68
C ASP A 28 -3.54 3.30 -8.92
N GLY A 29 -4.57 3.80 -9.61
CA GLY A 29 -5.67 4.54 -8.98
C GLY A 29 -6.46 3.67 -8.01
N ALA A 30 -6.71 2.41 -8.37
CA ALA A 30 -7.42 1.47 -7.51
C ALA A 30 -6.61 1.17 -6.24
N VAL A 31 -5.32 0.87 -6.35
CA VAL A 31 -4.41 0.63 -5.21
C VAL A 31 -4.40 1.82 -4.25
N SER A 32 -4.35 3.04 -4.76
CA SER A 32 -4.44 4.25 -3.93
C SER A 32 -5.80 4.38 -3.24
N ALA A 33 -6.89 4.10 -3.96
CA ALA A 33 -8.24 4.22 -3.42
C ALA A 33 -8.56 3.17 -2.34
N LEU A 34 -7.92 1.99 -2.35
CA LEU A 34 -8.06 0.98 -1.29
C LEU A 34 -7.72 1.53 0.10
N ALA A 35 -6.87 2.56 0.18
CA ALA A 35 -6.55 3.24 1.43
C ALA A 35 -7.76 3.87 2.13
N LEU A 36 -8.78 4.27 1.35
CA LEU A 36 -10.01 4.89 1.83
C LEU A 36 -11.06 3.86 2.29
N PHE A 37 -10.82 2.58 2.03
CA PHE A 37 -11.71 1.47 2.40
C PHE A 37 -10.94 0.37 3.15
N PRO A 38 -10.43 0.64 4.38
CA PRO A 38 -9.72 -0.37 5.16
C PRO A 38 -10.63 -1.55 5.49
N SER A 39 -10.19 -2.76 5.13
CA SER A 39 -10.89 -4.02 5.42
C SER A 39 -9.90 -5.19 5.31
N PRO A 40 -10.20 -6.37 5.89
CA PRO A 40 -9.34 -7.54 5.73
C PRO A 40 -9.05 -7.89 4.27
N ARG A 41 -10.04 -7.71 3.38
CA ARG A 41 -9.89 -7.97 1.94
C ARG A 41 -8.97 -6.97 1.27
N THR A 42 -9.20 -5.67 1.47
CA THR A 42 -8.36 -4.63 0.85
C THR A 42 -6.93 -4.70 1.38
N GLN A 43 -6.75 -5.05 2.66
CA GLN A 43 -5.44 -5.34 3.23
C GLN A 43 -4.75 -6.53 2.54
N ALA A 44 -5.47 -7.63 2.33
CA ALA A 44 -4.93 -8.82 1.65
C ALA A 44 -4.48 -8.51 0.21
N VAL A 45 -5.24 -7.68 -0.53
CA VAL A 45 -4.85 -7.25 -1.88
C VAL A 45 -3.57 -6.42 -1.86
N LEU A 46 -3.45 -5.45 -0.94
CA LEU A 46 -2.23 -4.65 -0.81
C LEU A 46 -1.02 -5.52 -0.43
N HIS A 47 -1.20 -6.49 0.47
CA HIS A 47 -0.14 -7.43 0.85
C HIS A 47 0.30 -8.34 -0.29
N ALA A 48 -0.66 -8.82 -1.09
CA ALA A 48 -0.39 -9.65 -2.26
C ALA A 48 0.39 -8.86 -3.32
N LEU A 49 -0.01 -7.60 -3.57
CA LEU A 49 0.68 -6.75 -4.53
C LEU A 49 2.14 -6.48 -4.11
N LEU A 50 2.40 -6.26 -2.82
CA LEU A 50 3.76 -6.09 -2.32
C LEU A 50 4.64 -7.34 -2.47
N ALA A 51 4.04 -8.52 -2.33
CA ALA A 51 4.72 -9.80 -2.44
C ALA A 51 4.95 -10.24 -3.90
N ASP A 52 4.22 -9.67 -4.86
CA ASP A 52 4.37 -10.00 -6.27
C ASP A 52 5.59 -9.29 -6.88
N ALA A 53 6.68 -10.03 -7.07
CA ALA A 53 7.90 -9.53 -7.71
C ALA A 53 7.69 -9.14 -9.19
N ARG A 54 6.60 -9.58 -9.83
CA ARG A 54 6.23 -9.19 -11.20
C ARG A 54 5.40 -7.92 -11.24
N ALA A 55 4.86 -7.48 -10.10
CA ALA A 55 4.12 -6.23 -10.03
C ALA A 55 5.06 -5.04 -10.27
N ARG A 56 4.56 -4.04 -10.99
CA ARG A 56 5.32 -2.84 -11.30
C ARG A 56 5.78 -2.13 -10.02
N PRO A 57 7.00 -1.56 -9.99
CA PRO A 57 7.50 -0.80 -8.85
C PRO A 57 6.55 0.30 -8.38
N GLU A 58 5.85 0.98 -9.28
CA GLU A 58 4.88 2.04 -8.95
C GLU A 58 3.67 1.49 -8.21
N ALA A 59 3.16 0.33 -8.63
CA ALA A 59 2.02 -0.33 -8.00
C ALA A 59 2.41 -0.81 -6.58
N ARG A 60 3.60 -1.39 -6.42
CA ARG A 60 4.17 -1.80 -5.13
C ARG A 60 4.41 -0.58 -4.21
N SER A 61 4.97 0.50 -4.73
CA SER A 61 5.19 1.77 -4.00
C SER A 61 3.88 2.38 -3.50
N ARG A 62 2.83 2.36 -4.34
CA ARG A 62 1.49 2.79 -3.94
C ARG A 62 0.91 1.89 -2.86
N ALA A 63 1.12 0.57 -2.92
CA ALA A 63 0.66 -0.32 -1.87
C ALA A 63 1.33 -0.07 -0.51
N LEU A 64 2.64 0.22 -0.47
CA LEU A 64 3.33 0.64 0.76
C LEU A 64 2.66 1.89 1.35
N THR A 65 2.41 2.87 0.49
CA THR A 65 1.74 4.12 0.88
C THR A 65 0.32 3.85 1.37
N SER A 66 -0.49 3.09 0.62
CA SER A 66 -1.87 2.77 0.98
C SER A 66 -1.96 2.02 2.30
N LEU A 67 -1.05 1.07 2.58
CA LEU A 67 -1.00 0.39 3.87
C LEU A 67 -0.76 1.36 5.02
N ALA A 68 0.20 2.26 4.87
CA ALA A 68 0.47 3.29 5.88
C ALA A 68 -0.71 4.26 6.08
N ILE A 69 -1.48 4.60 5.03
CA ILE A 69 -2.70 5.44 5.17
C ILE A 69 -3.78 4.67 5.95
N ALA A 70 -4.08 3.46 5.51
CA ALA A 70 -5.23 2.71 5.99
C ALA A 70 -5.04 2.11 7.39
N TYR A 71 -3.81 1.73 7.74
CA TYR A 71 -3.55 0.88 8.91
C TYR A 71 -2.55 1.48 9.91
N GLY A 72 -1.97 2.65 9.62
CA GLY A 72 -1.10 3.39 10.54
C GLY A 72 0.02 2.51 11.13
N ALA A 73 0.17 2.53 12.46
CA ALA A 73 1.21 1.78 13.17
C ALA A 73 1.20 0.27 12.87
N SER A 74 0.02 -0.32 12.62
CA SER A 74 -0.08 -1.75 12.29
C SER A 74 0.49 -2.12 10.91
N ALA A 75 0.74 -1.13 10.05
CA ALA A 75 1.43 -1.33 8.77
C ALA A 75 2.96 -1.44 8.92
N VAL A 76 3.55 -0.94 10.02
CA VAL A 76 5.01 -0.84 10.18
C VAL A 76 5.73 -2.17 9.94
N PRO A 77 5.32 -3.32 10.52
CA PRO A 77 6.00 -4.59 10.28
C PRO A 77 6.01 -5.03 8.82
N ARG A 78 5.03 -4.59 8.02
CA ARG A 78 4.96 -4.91 6.59
C ARG A 78 5.77 -3.94 5.73
N VAL A 79 5.84 -2.67 6.14
CA VAL A 79 6.53 -1.62 5.38
C VAL A 79 8.03 -1.61 5.66
N ALA A 80 8.45 -1.86 6.90
CA ALA A 80 9.85 -1.77 7.33
C ALA A 80 10.84 -2.61 6.51
N PRO A 81 10.53 -3.86 6.08
CA PRO A 81 11.44 -4.65 5.25
C PRO A 81 11.82 -3.98 3.92
N PHE A 82 11.00 -3.06 3.42
CA PHE A 82 11.26 -2.36 2.16
C PHE A 82 12.25 -1.20 2.29
N LEU A 83 12.70 -0.84 3.51
CA LEU A 83 13.78 0.12 3.70
C LEU A 83 15.11 -0.37 3.12
N GLU A 84 15.28 -1.69 3.02
CA GLU A 84 16.47 -2.36 2.48
C GLU A 84 16.22 -2.96 1.08
N ASP A 85 15.09 -2.63 0.44
CA ASP A 85 14.76 -3.20 -0.88
C ASP A 85 15.83 -2.84 -1.92
N ALA A 86 16.12 -3.75 -2.86
CA ALA A 86 17.10 -3.50 -3.90
C ALA A 86 16.66 -2.35 -4.83
N ASP A 87 15.36 -2.19 -5.04
CA ASP A 87 14.79 -1.12 -5.85
C ASP A 87 14.78 0.21 -5.07
N PRO A 88 15.51 1.25 -5.55
CA PRO A 88 15.52 2.56 -4.90
C PRO A 88 14.14 3.22 -4.79
N ALA A 89 13.22 2.95 -5.73
CA ALA A 89 11.86 3.48 -5.68
C ALA A 89 11.09 2.91 -4.49
N LEU A 90 11.27 1.62 -4.21
CA LEU A 90 10.62 0.94 -3.08
C LEU A 90 11.23 1.37 -1.74
N ARG A 91 12.54 1.58 -1.67
CA ARG A 91 13.16 2.19 -0.48
C ARG A 91 12.59 3.57 -0.18
N GLY A 92 12.53 4.44 -1.19
CA GLY A 92 11.95 5.77 -1.05
C GLY A 92 10.49 5.75 -0.61
N ALA A 93 9.69 4.84 -1.18
CA ALA A 93 8.30 4.65 -0.80
C ALA A 93 8.15 4.13 0.64
N ALA A 94 9.03 3.23 1.10
CA ALA A 94 9.01 2.72 2.47
C ALA A 94 9.33 3.83 3.48
N VAL A 95 10.34 4.66 3.21
CA VAL A 95 10.68 5.83 4.02
C VAL A 95 9.48 6.78 4.11
N ALA A 96 8.89 7.15 2.97
CA ALA A 96 7.73 8.05 2.93
C ALA A 96 6.51 7.48 3.67
N ALA A 97 6.25 6.18 3.52
CA ALA A 97 5.16 5.49 4.20
C ALA A 97 5.35 5.50 5.73
N LEU A 98 6.53 5.15 6.24
CA LEU A 98 6.82 5.16 7.68
C LEU A 98 6.83 6.58 8.26
N ALA A 99 7.40 7.55 7.56
CA ALA A 99 7.37 8.95 7.97
C ALA A 99 5.92 9.46 8.14
N ARG A 100 4.99 8.97 7.33
CA ARG A 100 3.57 9.32 7.44
C ARG A 100 2.82 8.56 8.52
N VAL A 101 3.22 7.32 8.84
CA VAL A 101 2.66 6.59 9.98
C VAL A 101 2.93 7.33 11.30
N GLN A 102 4.11 7.93 11.43
CA GLN A 102 4.59 8.60 12.65
C GLN A 102 4.63 7.65 13.86
N GLY A 103 5.07 8.15 15.01
CA GLY A 103 5.12 7.37 16.25
C GLY A 103 6.40 6.53 16.45
N PRO A 104 6.53 5.91 17.63
CA PRO A 104 7.80 5.32 18.07
C PRO A 104 8.19 4.06 17.29
N GLU A 105 7.24 3.26 16.82
CA GLU A 105 7.52 2.09 15.97
C GLU A 105 8.13 2.50 14.63
N ALA A 106 7.52 3.50 13.97
CA ALA A 106 8.00 3.99 12.68
C ALA A 106 9.36 4.68 12.82
N ALA A 107 9.56 5.48 13.88
CA ALA A 107 10.84 6.11 14.18
C ALA A 107 11.95 5.07 14.41
N ARG A 108 11.66 4.01 15.19
CA ARG A 108 12.61 2.91 15.41
C ARG A 108 12.97 2.21 14.11
N ALA A 109 11.98 1.90 13.27
CA ALA A 109 12.22 1.26 11.97
C ALA A 109 13.11 2.13 11.07
N LEU A 110 12.86 3.44 10.99
CA LEU A 110 13.66 4.38 10.18
C LEU A 110 15.09 4.54 10.69
N SER A 111 15.31 4.45 12.01
CA SER A 111 16.66 4.56 12.60
C SER A 111 17.50 3.28 12.50
N ALA A 112 16.86 2.14 12.21
CA ALA A 112 17.50 0.83 12.20
C ALA A 112 17.92 0.36 10.80
N ALA A 113 17.47 1.04 9.75
CA ALA A 113 17.83 0.81 8.36
C ALA A 113 19.05 1.66 7.95
#